data_AF-F3CEX8-F1
#
_entry.id   AF-F3CEX8-F1
#
_cell.length_a   1.000
_cell.length_b   1.000
_cell.length_c   1.000
_cell.angle_alpha   90.00
_cell.angle_beta   90.00
_cell.angle_gamma   90.00
#
_symmetry.space_group_name_H-M   'P 1'
#
loop_
_entity.id
_entity.type
_entity.pdbx_description
1 polymer ?
#
loop_
_entity_poly.entity_id
_entity_poly.type
_entity_poly.pdbx_seq_one_letter_code
_entity_poly.pdbx_strand_id
1 'polypeptide(L)' 'MRDISELPNLNLALIQTTLAWHDREANLEHFEHLLGQAHGADLVILPEMFTTGFSMESEALAEPEAGPTSTWLLA' A
#
# COMPACT_ATOMS: atom_id res chain seq x y z
N MET A 1 -24.17 15.37 -9.84
CA MET A 1 -23.22 14.24 -9.77
C MET A 1 -23.03 13.73 -11.19
N ARG A 2 -21.80 13.44 -11.63
CA ARG A 2 -21.56 12.94 -12.99
C ARG A 2 -22.03 11.47 -13.05
N ASP A 3 -22.80 11.11 -14.08
CA ASP A 3 -23.14 9.71 -14.33
C ASP A 3 -21.88 8.97 -14.83
N ILE A 4 -21.57 7.84 -14.20
CA ILE A 4 -20.37 7.04 -14.47
C ILE A 4 -20.72 5.61 -14.91
N SER A 5 -22.00 5.33 -15.16
CA SER A 5 -22.49 3.97 -15.45
C SER A 5 -22.00 3.40 -16.78
N GLU A 6 -21.59 4.28 -17.71
CA GLU A 6 -21.03 3.94 -19.03
C GLU A 6 -19.49 3.78 -19.01
N LEU A 7 -18.84 4.01 -17.87
CA LEU A 7 -17.39 3.84 -17.75
C LEU A 7 -17.03 2.35 -17.60
N PRO A 8 -15.81 1.94 -18.00
CA PRO A 8 -15.34 0.59 -17.75
C PRO A 8 -15.37 0.22 -16.26
N ASN A 9 -15.64 -1.06 -15.97
CA ASN A 9 -15.52 -1.60 -14.62
C ASN A 9 -14.07 -1.52 -14.14
N LEU A 10 -13.90 -1.19 -12.87
CA LEU A 10 -12.60 -1.17 -12.19
C LEU A 10 -12.50 -2.36 -11.23
N ASN A 11 -11.53 -3.25 -11.45
CA ASN A 11 -11.27 -4.37 -10.56
C ASN A 11 -10.43 -3.90 -9.37
N LEU A 12 -10.99 -4.02 -8.17
CA LEU A 12 -10.36 -3.53 -6.94
C LEU A 12 -9.82 -4.68 -6.11
N ALA A 13 -8.60 -4.51 -5.58
CA ALA A 13 -8.09 -5.30 -4.47
C ALA A 13 -7.94 -4.41 -3.24
N LEU A 14 -8.56 -4.81 -2.13
CA LEU A 14 -8.39 -4.13 -0.84
C LEU A 14 -7.57 -5.05 0.06
N ILE A 15 -6.42 -4.58 0.52
CA ILE A 15 -5.55 -5.37 1.39
C ILE A 15 -5.82 -4.96 2.83
N GLN A 16 -6.30 -5.92 3.62
CA GLN A 16 -6.44 -5.77 5.08
C GLN A 16 -5.53 -6.79 5.75
N THR A 17 -4.54 -6.30 6.51
CA THR A 17 -3.55 -7.12 7.18
C THR A 17 -3.11 -6.48 8.49
N THR A 18 -2.50 -7.28 9.37
CA THR A 18 -1.70 -6.76 10.48
C THR A 18 -0.42 -6.12 9.96
N LEU A 19 0.02 -5.04 10.61
CA LEU A 19 1.24 -4.31 10.29
C LEU A 19 2.28 -4.55 11.39
N ALA A 20 3.53 -4.75 10.99
CA ALA A 20 4.66 -4.74 11.90
C ALA A 20 4.89 -3.31 12.41
N TRP A 21 5.03 -3.18 13.73
CA TRP A 21 5.21 -1.88 14.38
C TRP A 21 6.63 -1.36 14.13
N HIS A 22 6.75 -0.18 13.51
CA HIS A 22 8.02 0.51 13.19
C HIS A 22 8.98 -0.25 12.27
N ASP A 23 8.56 -1.39 11.72
CA ASP A 23 9.41 -2.23 10.89
C ASP A 23 8.93 -2.19 9.44
N ARG A 24 9.52 -1.25 8.69
CA ARG A 24 9.23 -1.08 7.26
C ARG A 24 9.57 -2.33 6.46
N GLU A 25 10.74 -2.91 6.68
CA GLU A 25 11.22 -4.02 5.85
C GLU A 25 10.33 -5.25 6.02
N ALA A 26 9.97 -5.58 7.25
CA ALA A 26 8.99 -6.65 7.53
C ALA A 26 7.62 -6.37 6.90
N ASN A 27 7.15 -5.12 6.91
CA ASN A 27 5.92 -4.76 6.24
C ASN A 27 6.02 -4.92 4.72
N LEU A 28 7.07 -4.40 4.07
CA LEU A 28 7.24 -4.49 2.62
C LEU A 28 7.34 -5.95 2.15
N GLU A 29 8.12 -6.78 2.84
CA GLU A 29 8.21 -8.22 2.54
C GLU A 29 6.85 -8.93 2.66
N HIS A 30 6.05 -8.55 3.65
CA HIS A 30 4.70 -9.09 3.81
C HIS A 30 3.76 -8.62 2.68
N PHE A 31 3.86 -7.34 2.28
CA PHE A 31 3.06 -6.80 1.18
C PHE A 31 3.42 -7.38 -0.19
N GLU A 32 4.68 -7.73 -0.44
CA GLU A 32 5.08 -8.45 -1.66
C GLU A 32 4.25 -9.73 -1.86
N HIS A 33 4.08 -10.51 -0.79
CA HIS A 33 3.28 -11.72 -0.84
C HIS A 33 1.80 -11.44 -1.12
N LEU A 34 1.24 -10.40 -0.51
CA LEU A 34 -0.17 -10.04 -0.67
C LEU A 34 -0.47 -9.44 -2.05
N LEU A 35 0.45 -8.64 -2.59
CA LEU A 35 0.35 -8.07 -3.93
C LEU A 35 0.36 -9.17 -5.00
N GLY A 36 1.12 -10.24 -4.80
CA GLY A 36 1.06 -11.42 -5.66
C GLY A 36 -0.34 -12.04 -5.76
N GLN A 37 -1.14 -11.98 -4.69
CA GLN A 37 -2.53 -12.47 -4.68
C GLN A 37 -3.51 -11.48 -5.34
N ALA A 38 -3.15 -10.19 -5.40
CA ALA A 38 -3.93 -9.12 -6.01
C ALA A 38 -3.69 -8.97 -7.53
N HIS A 39 -2.91 -9.87 -8.14
CA HIS A 39 -2.59 -9.83 -9.56
C HIS A 39 -3.86 -9.79 -10.43
N GLY A 40 -3.94 -8.80 -11.32
CA GLY A 40 -5.09 -8.56 -12.21
C GLY A 40 -6.08 -7.50 -11.71
N ALA A 41 -5.87 -6.93 -10.52
CA ALA A 41 -6.58 -5.72 -10.10
C ALA A 41 -6.09 -4.48 -10.87
N ASP A 42 -7.00 -3.58 -11.20
CA ASP A 42 -6.69 -2.28 -11.80
C ASP A 42 -6.27 -1.25 -10.74
N LEU A 43 -6.75 -1.41 -9.50
CA LEU A 43 -6.40 -0.58 -8.36
C LEU A 43 -6.27 -1.44 -7.10
N VAL A 44 -5.13 -1.33 -6.44
CA VAL A 44 -4.87 -1.92 -5.12
C VAL A 44 -4.90 -0.83 -4.07
N ILE A 45 -5.65 -1.04 -2.99
CA ILE A 45 -5.74 -0.12 -1.85
C ILE A 45 -5.02 -0.76 -0.66
N LEU A 46 -3.98 -0.08 -0.18
CA LEU A 46 -3.21 -0.48 0.99
C LEU A 46 -3.75 0.20 2.26
N PRO A 47 -3.53 -0.40 3.45
CA PRO A 47 -3.84 0.25 4.71
C PRO A 47 -3.13 1.60 4.88
N GLU A 48 -3.73 2.49 5.65
CA GLU A 48 -3.04 3.70 6.10
C GLU A 48 -1.80 3.32 6.93
N MET A 49 -0.69 4.06 6.76
CA MET A 49 0.58 3.81 7.45
C MET A 49 1.10 2.36 7.31
N PHE A 50 0.88 1.74 6.14
CA PHE A 50 1.23 0.33 5.90
C PHE A 50 2.71 -0.02 6.13
N THR A 51 3.60 0.98 6.13
CA THR A 51 5.03 0.77 6.37
C THR A 51 5.42 0.86 7.85
N THR A 52 4.60 1.49 8.69
CA THR A 52 4.99 1.86 10.07
C THR A 52 4.04 1.37 11.15
N GLY A 53 2.80 1.03 10.78
CA GLY A 53 1.82 0.44 11.69
C GLY A 53 1.17 1.43 12.66
N PHE A 54 0.73 2.62 12.22
CA PHE A 54 0.11 3.66 13.07
C PHE A 54 1.03 4.24 14.16
N SER A 55 2.32 4.33 13.85
CA SER A 55 3.29 5.02 14.71
C SER A 55 3.06 6.52 14.81
N MET A 56 3.34 7.09 15.99
CA MET A 56 3.42 8.54 16.20
C MET A 56 4.84 9.09 16.04
N GLU A 57 5.85 8.25 15.78
CA GLU A 57 7.25 8.65 15.59
C GLU A 57 7.55 9.08 14.14
N SER A 58 6.67 9.92 13.58
CA SER A 58 6.72 10.31 12.17
C SER A 58 8.03 10.97 11.77
N GLU A 59 8.68 11.72 12.65
CA GLU A 59 9.97 12.36 12.35
C GLU A 59 11.09 11.34 12.10
N ALA A 60 11.09 10.22 12.83
CA ALA A 60 12.08 9.16 12.69
C ALA A 60 11.76 8.19 11.54
N LEU A 61 10.47 8.00 11.25
CA LEU A 61 9.98 7.03 10.27
C LEU A 61 9.65 7.63 8.90
N ALA A 62 9.62 8.96 8.77
CA ALA A 62 9.35 9.62 7.51
C ALA A 62 10.42 9.29 6.46
N GLU A 63 9.96 9.16 5.22
CA GLU A 63 10.82 8.94 4.07
C GLU A 63 10.81 10.16 3.15
N PRO A 64 11.91 10.42 2.41
CA PRO A 64 11.87 11.35 1.31
C PRO A 64 10.90 10.86 0.22
N GLU A 65 10.42 11.77 -0.62
CA GLU A 65 9.46 11.45 -1.69
C GLU A 65 9.94 10.32 -2.62
N ALA A 66 11.22 10.30 -2.97
CA ALA A 66 11.88 9.22 -3.73
C ALA A 66 12.61 8.22 -2.81
N GLY A 67 12.02 7.96 -1.65
CA GLY A 67 12.56 7.05 -0.65
C GLY A 67 12.33 5.57 -0.95
N PRO A 68 12.67 4.70 0.02
CA PRO A 68 12.59 3.25 -0.15
C PRO A 68 11.18 2.75 -0.49
N THR A 69 10.12 3.25 0.15
CA THR A 69 8.74 2.81 -0.11
C THR A 69 8.26 3.18 -1.50
N SER A 70 8.55 4.40 -1.97
CA SER A 70 8.16 4.81 -3.33
C SER A 70 8.97 4.10 -4.39
N THR A 71 10.25 3.83 -4.14
CA THR A 71 11.08 3.00 -5.02
C THR A 71 10.54 1.58 -5.11
N TRP A 72 10.13 1.01 -3.97
CA TRP A 72 9.50 -0.32 -3.90
C TRP A 72 8.16 -0.39 -4.65
N LEU A 73 7.32 0.65 -4.53
CA LEU A 73 6.03 0.72 -5.25
C LEU A 73 6.18 0.80 -6.78
N LEU A 74 7.32 1.27 -7.27
CA LEU A 74 7.61 1.46 -8.70
C LEU A 74 8.44 0.32 -9.31
N ALA A 75 8.89 -0.63 -8.48
CA ALA A 75 9.67 -1.79 -8.90
C ALA A 75 8.79 -2.84 -9.59
#